data_AF-A0A7X3PKH5-F1
#
_entry.id   AF-A0A7X3PKH5-F1
#
_cell.length_a   1.000
_cell.length_b   1.000
_cell.length_c   1.000
_cell.angle_alpha   90.00
_cell.angle_beta   90.00
_cell.angle_gamma   90.00
#
_symmetry.space_group_name_H-M   'P 1'
#
loop_
_entity.id
_entity.type
_entity.pdbx_description
1 polymer ?
#
loop_
_entity_poly.entity_id
_entity_poly.type
_entity_poly.pdbx_seq_one_letter_code
_entity_poly.pdbx_strand_id
1 'polypeptide(L)'
;MFFLDVLRQALESIGANLFRALLTMLGMIIGVAAVVTMVSLGTGAQRAVEEQMEALGADILAITNSQRRFWGVALENSSLGVDDAAALRSDARHLERVVPRITQRLQFEFGNSNARVELIGSTSEYPVLHRYEIAAGRMFVP
;
A
#
# COMPACT_ATOMS: atom_id res chain seq x y z
N MET A 1 42.69 -23.42 -32.75
CA MET A 1 43.43 -24.43 -31.97
C MET A 1 43.87 -23.88 -30.63
N PHE A 2 44.64 -22.79 -30.58
CA PHE A 2 45.13 -22.19 -29.32
C PHE A 2 44.13 -22.03 -28.16
N PHE A 3 42.91 -21.54 -28.39
CA PHE A 3 41.93 -21.32 -27.30
C PHE A 3 41.43 -22.64 -26.67
N LEU A 4 41.29 -23.69 -27.47
CA LEU A 4 40.89 -25.02 -27.01
C LEU A 4 42.02 -25.67 -26.20
N ASP A 5 43.28 -25.49 -26.62
CA ASP A 5 44.45 -26.01 -25.91
C ASP A 5 44.63 -25.32 -24.56
N VAL A 6 44.47 -23.98 -24.50
CA VAL A 6 44.52 -23.21 -23.25
C VAL A 6 43.38 -23.60 -22.30
N LEU A 7 42.17 -23.78 -22.82
CA LEU A 7 41.01 -24.21 -22.01
C LEU A 7 41.23 -25.62 -21.43
N ARG A 8 41.75 -26.55 -22.25
CA ARG A 8 42.07 -27.91 -21.80
C ARG A 8 43.11 -27.90 -20.69
N GLN A 9 44.17 -27.11 -20.85
CA GLN A 9 45.23 -26.99 -19.86
C GLN A 9 44.76 -26.32 -18.56
N ALA A 10 43.86 -25.33 -18.65
CA ALA A 10 43.24 -24.71 -17.48
C ALA A 10 42.38 -25.72 -16.69
N LEU A 11 41.58 -26.54 -17.37
CA LEU A 11 40.75 -27.57 -16.74
C LEU A 11 41.60 -28.66 -16.06
N GLU A 12 42.69 -29.09 -16.69
CA GLU A 12 43.66 -30.02 -16.08
C GLU A 12 44.30 -29.43 -14.82
N SER A 13 44.68 -28.15 -14.86
CA SER A 13 45.27 -27.45 -13.72
C SER A 13 44.30 -27.30 -12.53
N ILE A 14 43.02 -27.07 -12.81
CA ILE A 14 41.94 -27.06 -11.81
C ILE A 14 41.77 -28.45 -11.19
N GLY A 15 41.78 -29.50 -12.02
CA GLY A 15 41.70 -30.90 -11.55
C GLY A 15 42.89 -31.31 -10.67
N ALA A 16 44.09 -30.83 -10.99
CA ALA A 16 45.30 -31.10 -10.21
C ALA A 16 45.30 -30.46 -8.80
N ASN A 17 44.57 -29.34 -8.61
CA ASN A 17 44.49 -28.62 -7.34
C ASN A 17 43.03 -28.45 -6.88
N LEU A 18 42.28 -29.54 -6.84
CA LEU A 18 40.84 -29.54 -6.57
C LEU A 18 40.45 -28.79 -5.28
N PHE A 19 41.19 -28.98 -4.18
CA PHE A 19 40.89 -28.31 -2.91
C PHE A 19 41.02 -26.78 -3.01
N ARG A 20 42.06 -26.28 -3.69
CA ARG A 20 42.29 -24.84 -3.85
C ARG A 20 41.24 -24.22 -4.78
N ALA A 21 40.92 -24.90 -5.87
CA ALA A 21 39.87 -24.45 -6.80
C ALA A 21 38.48 -24.45 -6.14
N LEU A 22 38.17 -25.47 -5.34
CA LEU A 22 36.89 -25.58 -4.64
C LEU A 22 36.72 -24.48 -3.59
N LEU A 23 37.73 -24.20 -2.76
CA LEU A 23 37.66 -23.16 -1.73
C LEU A 23 37.53 -21.75 -2.33
N THR A 24 38.20 -21.48 -3.45
CA THR A 24 38.10 -20.18 -4.15
C THR A 24 36.75 -19.98 -4.81
N MET A 25 36.20 -21.02 -5.45
CA MET A 25 34.84 -20.98 -6.00
C MET A 25 33.78 -20.84 -4.90
N LEU A 26 33.94 -21.56 -3.78
CA LEU A 26 33.03 -21.46 -2.63
C LEU A 26 32.98 -20.01 -2.10
N GLY A 27 34.14 -19.36 -1.95
CA GLY A 27 34.21 -17.97 -1.53
C GLY A 27 33.46 -17.02 -2.46
N MET A 28 33.64 -17.17 -3.78
CA MET A 28 32.90 -16.36 -4.75
C MET A 28 31.39 -16.64 -4.73
N ILE A 29 30.97 -17.91 -4.64
CA ILE A 29 29.55 -18.28 -4.60
C ILE A 29 28.88 -17.68 -3.37
N ILE A 30 29.48 -17.84 -2.19
CA ILE A 30 28.94 -17.29 -0.94
C ILE A 30 28.92 -15.75 -1.01
N GLY A 31 30.00 -15.13 -1.52
CA GLY A 31 30.09 -13.67 -1.65
C GLY A 31 28.99 -13.09 -2.53
N VAL A 32 28.81 -13.62 -3.74
CA VAL A 32 27.77 -13.16 -4.67
C VAL A 32 26.37 -13.49 -4.13
N ALA A 33 26.17 -14.68 -3.57
CA ALA A 33 24.88 -15.08 -2.99
C ALA A 33 24.45 -14.16 -1.84
N ALA A 34 25.38 -13.79 -0.95
CA ALA A 34 25.09 -12.88 0.16
C ALA A 34 24.65 -11.49 -0.35
N VAL A 35 25.35 -10.94 -1.33
CA VAL A 35 25.02 -9.62 -1.90
C VAL A 35 23.66 -9.65 -2.60
N VAL A 36 23.41 -10.65 -3.45
CA VAL A 36 22.13 -10.78 -4.16
C VAL A 36 20.97 -10.95 -3.17
N THR A 37 21.15 -11.78 -2.14
CA THR A 37 20.14 -12.00 -1.11
C THR A 37 19.85 -10.73 -0.31
N MET A 38 20.88 -9.96 0.05
CA MET A 38 20.71 -8.72 0.79
C MET A 38 19.95 -7.68 -0.04
N VAL A 39 20.28 -7.54 -1.34
CA VAL A 39 19.62 -6.59 -2.23
C VAL A 39 18.16 -7.00 -2.49
N SER A 40 17.90 -8.29 -2.73
CA SER A 40 16.53 -8.77 -2.96
C SER A 40 15.67 -8.62 -1.71
N LEU A 41 16.22 -8.91 -0.52
CA LEU A 41 15.52 -8.73 0.74
C LEU A 41 15.27 -7.24 1.04
N GLY A 42 16.25 -6.38 0.83
CA GLY A 42 16.10 -4.93 1.03
C GLY A 42 15.03 -4.32 0.12
N THR A 43 15.08 -4.64 -1.18
CA THR A 43 14.09 -4.16 -2.15
C THR A 43 12.69 -4.75 -1.91
N GLY A 44 12.61 -6.03 -1.52
CA GLY A 44 11.34 -6.66 -1.13
C GLY A 44 10.72 -6.04 0.12
N ALA A 45 11.53 -5.77 1.14
CA ALA A 45 11.07 -5.10 2.36
C ALA A 45 10.58 -3.67 2.07
N GLN A 46 11.30 -2.92 1.23
CA GLN A 46 10.88 -1.59 0.81
C GLN A 46 9.51 -1.62 0.12
N ARG A 47 9.32 -2.53 -0.84
CA ARG A 47 8.02 -2.70 -1.53
C ARG A 47 6.90 -3.08 -0.58
N ALA A 48 7.16 -4.00 0.36
CA ALA A 48 6.15 -4.41 1.33
C ALA A 48 5.72 -3.25 2.25
N VAL A 49 6.63 -2.32 2.57
CA VAL A 49 6.29 -1.11 3.33
C VAL A 49 5.51 -0.13 2.44
N GLU A 50 5.92 0.05 1.18
CA GLU A 50 5.23 0.90 0.22
C GLU A 50 3.79 0.44 -0.02
N GLU A 51 3.56 -0.85 -0.25
CA GLU A 51 2.23 -1.44 -0.38
C GLU A 51 1.35 -1.24 0.87
N GLN A 52 1.94 -1.35 2.07
CA GLN A 52 1.23 -1.06 3.31
C GLN A 52 0.86 0.43 3.42
N MET A 53 1.74 1.33 3.01
CA MET A 53 1.47 2.77 3.00
C MET A 53 0.40 3.13 1.96
N GLU A 54 0.45 2.52 0.77
CA GLU A 54 -0.59 2.67 -0.25
C GLU A 54 -1.94 2.15 0.24
N ALA A 55 -1.97 1.00 0.94
CA ALA A 55 -3.19 0.43 1.52
C ALA A 55 -3.81 1.31 2.62
N LEU A 56 -3.00 2.13 3.30
CA LEU A 56 -3.49 3.13 4.26
C LEU A 56 -4.12 4.35 3.57
N GLY A 57 -4.06 4.43 2.23
CA GLY A 57 -4.61 5.55 1.47
C GLY A 57 -3.70 6.77 1.50
N ALA A 58 -2.42 6.59 1.15
CA ALA A 58 -1.42 7.65 1.08
C ALA A 58 -1.84 8.87 0.21
N ASP A 59 -2.83 8.69 -0.67
CA ASP A 59 -3.38 9.73 -1.56
C ASP A 59 -4.72 10.33 -1.07
N ILE A 60 -5.20 9.99 0.14
CA ILE A 60 -6.50 10.42 0.64
C ILE A 60 -6.35 11.65 1.55
N LEU A 61 -6.92 12.78 1.12
CA LEU A 61 -7.06 13.97 1.96
C LEU A 61 -8.43 13.98 2.65
N ALA A 62 -8.45 13.74 3.97
CA ALA A 62 -9.66 13.82 4.77
C ALA A 62 -9.92 15.25 5.26
N ILE A 63 -10.94 15.90 4.69
CA ILE A 63 -11.41 17.22 5.15
C ILE A 63 -12.51 16.99 6.19
N THR A 64 -12.30 17.47 7.41
CA THR A 64 -13.31 17.42 8.47
C THR A 64 -13.54 18.82 9.02
N ASN A 65 -14.80 19.14 9.34
CA ASN A 65 -15.10 20.33 10.11
C ASN A 65 -14.67 20.08 11.56
N SER A 66 -13.57 20.70 11.97
CA SER A 66 -13.22 20.81 13.37
C SER A 66 -14.00 21.96 13.98
N GLN A 67 -15.02 21.65 14.79
CA GLN A 67 -15.60 22.64 15.69
C GLN A 67 -14.50 23.11 16.64
N ARG A 68 -13.94 24.30 16.40
CA ARG A 68 -13.07 24.97 17.37
C ARG A 68 -13.88 25.26 18.63
N ARG A 69 -13.73 24.40 19.63
CA ARG A 69 -14.31 24.59 20.97
C ARG A 69 -13.37 25.47 21.77
N PHE A 70 -13.83 26.66 22.14
CA PHE A 70 -13.15 27.51 23.10
C PHE A 70 -14.07 27.62 24.33
N TRP A 71 -13.58 27.20 25.50
CA TRP A 71 -14.34 27.23 26.77
C TRP A 71 -15.75 26.62 26.71
N GLY A 72 -15.89 25.46 26.04
CA GLY A 72 -17.17 24.74 25.98
C GLY A 72 -18.21 25.35 25.03
N VAL A 73 -17.91 26.47 24.36
CA VAL A 73 -18.76 27.09 23.34
C VAL A 73 -18.19 26.78 21.96
N ALA A 74 -19.03 26.30 21.05
CA ALA A 74 -18.68 26.15 19.64
C ALA A 74 -18.65 27.55 19.01
N LEU A 75 -17.44 28.04 18.68
CA LEU A 75 -17.25 29.41 18.18
C LEU A 75 -17.76 29.60 16.76
N GLU A 76 -17.74 28.54 15.95
CA GLU A 76 -18.07 28.59 14.54
C GLU A 76 -18.55 27.23 14.05
N ASN A 77 -19.65 27.21 13.30
CA ASN A 77 -20.27 25.99 12.77
C ASN A 77 -20.02 25.94 11.26
N SER A 78 -18.79 25.62 10.85
CA SER A 78 -18.43 25.51 9.44
C SER A 78 -19.00 24.22 8.84
N SER A 79 -20.30 24.19 8.53
CA SER A 79 -20.93 22.99 7.96
C SER A 79 -20.36 22.71 6.57
N LEU A 80 -19.77 21.53 6.38
CA LEU A 80 -19.42 21.02 5.06
C LEU A 80 -20.69 20.51 4.40
N GLY A 81 -21.08 21.14 3.29
CA GLY A 81 -22.22 20.75 2.47
C GLY A 81 -21.84 19.75 1.37
N VAL A 82 -22.85 19.17 0.72
CA VAL A 82 -22.65 18.36 -0.48
C VAL A 82 -22.24 19.25 -1.67
N ASP A 83 -22.70 20.50 -1.70
CA ASP A 83 -22.35 21.47 -2.74
C ASP A 83 -20.86 21.82 -2.74
N ASP A 84 -20.22 21.85 -1.56
CA ASP A 84 -18.77 22.05 -1.42
C ASP A 84 -17.99 20.90 -2.09
N ALA A 85 -18.49 19.66 -1.98
CA ALA A 85 -17.88 18.51 -2.63
C ALA A 85 -18.02 18.60 -4.18
N ALA A 86 -19.14 19.13 -4.67
CA ALA A 86 -19.35 19.34 -6.11
C ALA A 86 -18.43 20.45 -6.66
N ALA A 87 -18.29 21.56 -5.93
CA ALA A 87 -17.38 22.66 -6.28
C ALA A 87 -15.90 22.22 -6.28
N LEU A 88 -15.49 21.43 -5.29
CA LEU A 88 -14.14 20.85 -5.26
C LEU A 88 -13.87 19.93 -6.45
N ARG A 89 -14.89 19.22 -6.96
CA ARG A 89 -14.76 18.36 -8.13
C ARG A 89 -14.60 19.16 -9.44
N SER A 90 -15.20 20.36 -9.55
CA SER A 90 -15.11 21.19 -10.76
C SER A 90 -13.83 22.02 -10.81
N ASP A 91 -13.38 22.55 -9.67
CA ASP A 91 -12.37 23.60 -9.63
C ASP A 91 -10.94 23.05 -9.42
N ALA A 92 -10.81 21.86 -8.81
CA ALA A 92 -9.51 21.31 -8.48
C ALA A 92 -8.94 20.46 -9.63
N ARG A 93 -7.84 20.93 -10.24
CA ARG A 93 -7.13 20.19 -11.31
C ARG A 93 -6.36 18.96 -10.85
N HIS A 94 -6.08 18.84 -9.55
CA HIS A 94 -5.21 17.79 -8.99
C HIS A 94 -5.99 16.75 -8.17
N LEU A 95 -7.32 16.85 -8.10
CA LEU A 95 -8.17 15.88 -7.41
C LEU A 95 -8.76 14.93 -8.45
N GLU A 96 -8.46 13.64 -8.33
CA GLU A 96 -9.09 12.62 -9.19
C GLU A 96 -10.54 12.37 -8.76
N ARG A 97 -10.78 12.36 -7.45
CA ARG A 97 -12.05 11.93 -6.86
C ARG A 97 -12.35 12.70 -5.59
N VAL A 98 -13.61 13.10 -5.45
CA VAL A 98 -14.12 13.78 -4.25
C VAL A 98 -15.34 13.02 -3.77
N VAL A 99 -15.26 12.54 -2.54
CA VAL A 99 -16.28 11.66 -1.97
C VAL A 99 -16.80 12.28 -0.67
N PRO A 100 -18.05 12.79 -0.65
CA PRO A 100 -18.65 13.24 0.60
C PRO A 100 -18.91 12.04 1.50
N ARG A 101 -18.66 12.20 2.80
CA ARG A 101 -18.87 11.15 3.80
C ARG A 101 -19.56 11.70 5.03
N ILE A 102 -20.63 11.03 5.45
CA ILE A 102 -21.31 11.27 6.72
C ILE A 102 -21.20 10.00 7.55
N THR A 103 -20.73 10.14 8.78
CA THR A 103 -20.60 9.02 9.72
C THR A 103 -21.57 9.21 10.87
N GLN A 104 -22.42 8.21 11.12
CA GLN A 104 -23.37 8.21 12.23
C GLN A 104 -23.36 6.86 12.94
N ARG A 105 -23.35 6.86 14.27
CA ARG A 105 -23.45 5.62 15.06
C ARG A 105 -24.90 5.39 15.43
N LEU A 106 -25.43 4.22 15.07
CA LEU A 106 -26.81 3.83 15.27
C LEU A 106 -26.87 2.45 15.94
N GLN A 107 -27.95 2.17 16.67
CA GLN A 107 -28.25 0.83 17.13
C GLN A 107 -29.12 0.15 16.07
N PHE A 108 -28.61 -0.94 15.52
CA PHE A 108 -29.34 -1.80 14.60
C PHE A 108 -29.90 -2.98 15.37
N GLU A 109 -31.16 -3.30 15.12
CA GLU A 109 -31.84 -4.45 15.71
C GLU A 109 -32.20 -5.42 14.58
N PHE A 110 -31.75 -6.65 14.72
CA PHE A 110 -32.07 -7.73 13.79
C PHE A 110 -32.49 -8.97 14.58
N GLY A 111 -33.78 -9.32 14.50
CA GLY A 111 -34.34 -10.38 15.32
C GLY A 111 -34.20 -10.10 16.81
N ASN A 112 -33.52 -10.99 17.54
CA ASN A 112 -33.27 -10.85 18.99
C ASN A 112 -31.86 -10.31 19.32
N SER A 113 -31.15 -9.75 18.33
CA SER A 113 -29.81 -9.19 18.49
C SER A 113 -29.84 -7.68 18.24
N ASN A 114 -29.22 -6.93 19.15
CA ASN A 114 -28.93 -5.52 18.97
C ASN A 114 -27.41 -5.31 18.85
N ALA A 115 -27.01 -4.47 17.90
CA ALA A 115 -25.63 -4.13 17.69
C ALA A 115 -25.51 -2.63 17.46
N ARG A 116 -24.50 -2.00 18.09
CA ARG A 116 -24.14 -0.62 17.78
C ARG A 116 -23.22 -0.64 16.56
N VAL A 117 -23.70 -0.12 15.44
CA VAL A 117 -22.97 -0.11 14.17
C VAL A 117 -22.72 1.33 13.74
N GLU A 118 -21.58 1.54 13.10
CA GLU A 118 -21.24 2.80 12.46
C GLU A 118 -21.77 2.79 11.01
N LEU A 119 -22.76 3.63 10.74
CA LEU A 119 -23.28 3.87 9.40
C LEU A 119 -22.44 4.94 8.71
N ILE A 120 -21.94 4.61 7.52
CA ILE A 120 -21.19 5.53 6.67
C ILE A 120 -22.04 5.79 5.42
N GLY A 121 -22.56 7.01 5.30
CA GLY A 121 -23.24 7.50 4.11
C GLY A 121 -22.23 8.14 3.16
N SER A 122 -22.14 7.63 1.93
CA SER A 122 -21.18 8.12 0.93
C SER A 122 -21.64 7.82 -0.50
N THR A 123 -20.83 8.13 -1.50
CA THR A 123 -21.10 7.84 -2.92
C THR A 123 -20.52 6.47 -3.33
N SER A 124 -20.91 5.99 -4.52
CA SER A 124 -20.49 4.70 -5.08
C SER A 124 -18.97 4.57 -5.25
N GLU A 125 -18.28 5.72 -5.28
CA GLU A 125 -16.84 5.88 -5.42
C GLU A 125 -16.06 5.61 -4.11
N TYR A 126 -16.73 5.54 -2.95
CA TYR A 126 -16.09 5.37 -1.64
C TYR A 126 -15.17 4.13 -1.48
N PRO A 127 -15.57 2.92 -1.93
CA PRO A 127 -14.76 1.71 -1.78
C PRO A 127 -13.57 1.72 -2.74
N VAL A 128 -13.72 2.35 -3.90
CA VAL A 128 -12.63 2.52 -4.87
C VAL A 128 -11.54 3.41 -4.28
N LEU A 129 -11.94 4.52 -3.62
CA LEU A 129 -11.01 5.42 -2.94
C LEU A 129 -10.24 4.72 -1.81
N HIS A 130 -10.92 3.88 -1.01
CA HIS A 130 -10.31 3.16 0.11
C HIS A 130 -9.77 1.76 -0.28
N ARG A 131 -9.79 1.42 -1.58
CA ARG A 131 -9.36 0.12 -2.12
C ARG A 131 -9.98 -1.08 -1.40
N TYR A 132 -11.25 -0.96 -0.99
CA TYR A 132 -11.97 -2.05 -0.35
C TYR A 132 -12.39 -3.10 -1.36
N GLU A 133 -12.07 -4.36 -1.05
CA GLU A 133 -12.60 -5.50 -1.77
C GLU A 133 -13.99 -5.87 -1.24
N ILE A 134 -14.96 -5.95 -2.14
CA ILE A 134 -16.33 -6.29 -1.79
C ILE A 134 -16.41 -7.81 -1.60
N ALA A 135 -16.52 -8.25 -0.34
CA ALA A 135 -16.59 -9.67 -0.01
C ALA A 135 -17.84 -10.37 -0.59
N ALA A 136 -18.97 -9.67 -0.71
CA ALA A 136 -20.20 -10.21 -1.26
C ALA A 136 -21.09 -9.12 -1.88
N GLY A 137 -21.79 -9.46 -2.96
CA GLY A 137 -22.75 -8.58 -3.62
C GLY A 137 -22.10 -7.60 -4.58
N ARG A 138 -22.64 -6.38 -4.62
CA ARG A 138 -22.14 -5.29 -5.48
C ARG A 138 -22.32 -3.96 -4.76
N MET A 139 -21.50 -2.99 -5.15
CA MET A 139 -21.65 -1.63 -4.64
C MET A 139 -22.96 -1.00 -5.13
N PHE A 140 -23.47 -0.02 -4.40
CA PHE A 140 -24.58 0.79 -4.88
C PHE A 140 -24.16 1.58 -6.13
N VAL A 141 -25.03 1.56 -7.14
CA VAL A 141 -24.85 2.27 -8.42
C VAL A 141 -25.58 3.61 -8.30
N PRO A 142 -25.03 4.73 -8.81
CA PRO A 142 -25.72 6.02 -8.82
C PRO A 142 -27.00 6.00 -9.67
#